data_AF-A0AAN9BFN5-F1
#
_entry.id   AF-A0AAN9BFN5-F1
#
_cell.length_a   1.000
_cell.length_b   1.000
_cell.length_c   1.000
_cell.angle_alpha   90.00
_cell.angle_beta   90.00
_cell.angle_gamma   90.00
#
_symmetry.space_group_name_H-M   'P 1'
#
loop_
_entity.id
_entity.type
_entity.pdbx_description
1 polymer ?
#
loop_
_entity_poly.entity_id
_entity_poly.type
_entity_poly.pdbx_seq_one_letter_code
_entity_poly.pdbx_strand_id
1 'polypeptide(L)'
;MLRLALILVCISAPLLKAQQKCKPDARGVRKYNGKSCGSTTRFDDGHRGSCGCGPGGDTPFSWNLNELITAPSSQWWSNGASTTWCAVKCGTCIKLTPTGGYIPGKGRAPSNNSPHIFLVINNCPHNGNEEWCGIYGKPGTNHHNSHGYEMHFDLQNHAGQVNRIGWDNPEVVWEEVNCPSHFHNLYQQCECAKHGK
;
A
#
# COMPACT_ATOMS: atom_id res chain seq x y z
N MET A 1 -33.99 -35.74 47.73
CA MET A 1 -34.29 -34.99 46.49
C MET A 1 -33.05 -34.20 46.10
N LEU A 2 -32.21 -34.73 45.20
CA LEU A 2 -30.97 -34.10 44.76
C LEU A 2 -31.24 -33.42 43.41
N ARG A 3 -31.28 -32.08 43.39
CA ARG A 3 -31.46 -31.31 42.14
C ARG A 3 -30.10 -31.15 41.47
N LEU A 4 -29.90 -31.86 40.35
CA LEU A 4 -28.79 -31.63 39.43
C LEU A 4 -28.96 -30.26 38.77
N ALA A 5 -28.07 -29.32 39.07
CA ALA A 5 -27.98 -28.05 38.35
C ALA A 5 -27.23 -28.29 37.03
N LEU A 6 -27.95 -28.16 35.91
CA LEU A 6 -27.37 -28.25 34.57
C LEU A 6 -26.64 -26.92 34.28
N ILE A 7 -25.31 -26.93 34.38
CA ILE A 7 -24.47 -25.77 34.01
C ILE A 7 -24.39 -25.75 32.49
N LEU A 8 -25.16 -24.85 31.87
CA LEU A 8 -25.09 -24.55 30.44
C LEU A 8 -23.84 -23.70 30.19
N VAL A 9 -22.75 -24.34 29.74
CA VAL A 9 -21.54 -23.63 29.30
C VAL A 9 -21.81 -23.01 27.93
N CYS A 10 -22.14 -21.72 27.90
CA CYS A 10 -22.17 -20.93 26.67
C CYS A 10 -20.74 -20.76 26.16
N ILE A 11 -20.31 -21.62 25.23
CA ILE A 11 -19.08 -21.43 24.48
C ILE A 11 -19.32 -20.25 23.52
N SER A 12 -18.94 -19.05 23.95
CA SER A 12 -18.81 -17.91 23.04
C SER A 12 -17.67 -18.21 22.08
N ALA A 13 -17.98 -18.75 20.90
CA ALA A 13 -17.02 -18.81 19.81
C ALA A 13 -16.55 -17.38 19.54
N PRO A 14 -15.27 -17.03 19.74
CA PRO A 14 -14.78 -15.73 19.32
C PRO A 14 -15.04 -15.65 17.82
N LEU A 15 -15.80 -14.64 17.41
CA LEU A 15 -15.99 -14.33 16.00
C LEU A 15 -14.59 -14.09 15.43
N LEU A 16 -13.99 -15.12 14.81
CA LEU A 16 -12.69 -15.03 14.16
C LEU A 16 -12.87 -14.06 13.00
N LYS A 17 -12.71 -12.77 13.27
CA LYS A 17 -12.58 -11.73 12.25
C LYS A 17 -11.42 -12.19 11.38
N ALA A 18 -11.72 -12.64 10.16
CA ALA A 18 -10.71 -13.05 9.21
C ALA A 18 -9.68 -11.93 9.11
N GLN A 19 -8.45 -12.23 9.53
CA GLN A 19 -7.39 -11.23 9.67
C GLN A 19 -7.04 -10.69 8.28
N GLN A 20 -6.75 -11.56 7.31
CA GLN A 20 -6.75 -11.20 5.88
C GLN A 20 -8.11 -11.53 5.26
N LYS A 21 -8.76 -10.53 4.63
CA LYS A 21 -10.07 -10.70 4.03
C LYS A 21 -9.99 -11.01 2.54
N CYS A 22 -8.94 -10.57 1.86
CA CYS A 22 -8.68 -10.97 0.48
C CYS A 22 -8.32 -12.45 0.42
N LYS A 23 -8.96 -13.16 -0.50
CA LYS A 23 -8.76 -14.59 -0.71
C LYS A 23 -7.85 -14.81 -1.93
N PRO A 24 -6.89 -15.74 -1.86
CA PRO A 24 -6.10 -16.10 -3.03
C PRO A 24 -7.03 -16.67 -4.11
N ASP A 25 -6.82 -16.24 -5.35
CA ASP A 25 -7.41 -16.88 -6.53
C ASP A 25 -6.65 -18.18 -6.87
N ALA A 26 -7.03 -18.84 -7.98
CA ALA A 26 -6.39 -20.08 -8.44
C ALA A 26 -4.88 -19.94 -8.74
N ARG A 27 -4.36 -18.70 -8.80
CA ARG A 27 -2.96 -18.38 -9.09
C ARG A 27 -2.23 -17.84 -7.86
N GLY A 28 -2.85 -17.91 -6.68
CA GLY A 28 -2.29 -17.44 -5.42
C GLY A 28 -2.43 -15.94 -5.18
N VAL A 29 -2.98 -15.18 -6.12
CA VAL A 29 -3.11 -13.72 -6.00
C VAL A 29 -4.33 -13.36 -5.18
N ARG A 30 -4.14 -12.60 -4.10
CA ARG A 30 -5.24 -12.17 -3.23
C ARG A 30 -6.17 -11.16 -3.91
N LYS A 31 -7.46 -11.48 -3.92
CA LYS A 31 -8.56 -10.64 -4.43
C LYS A 31 -9.65 -10.45 -3.38
N TYR A 32 -10.40 -9.36 -3.49
CA TYR A 32 -11.58 -9.09 -2.68
C TYR A 32 -12.72 -8.66 -3.59
N ASN A 33 -13.78 -9.47 -3.66
CA ASN A 33 -14.92 -9.27 -4.57
C ASN A 33 -14.47 -9.03 -6.02
N GLY A 34 -13.52 -9.86 -6.50
CA GLY A 34 -12.95 -9.76 -7.85
C GLY A 34 -11.91 -8.65 -8.06
N LYS A 35 -11.75 -7.72 -7.12
CA LYS A 35 -10.76 -6.63 -7.19
C LYS A 35 -9.39 -7.08 -6.68
N SER A 36 -8.33 -6.58 -7.32
CA SER A 36 -6.96 -6.78 -6.86
C SER A 36 -6.73 -6.19 -5.48
N CYS A 37 -6.11 -6.96 -4.60
CA CYS A 37 -5.67 -6.48 -3.30
C CYS A 37 -4.20 -6.08 -3.30
N GLY A 38 -3.86 -5.17 -2.41
CA GLY A 38 -2.50 -4.78 -2.09
C GLY A 38 -2.26 -4.88 -0.59
N SER A 39 -1.00 -5.05 -0.24
CA SER A 39 -0.51 -4.84 1.14
C SER A 39 0.02 -3.42 1.29
N THR A 40 0.01 -2.91 2.52
CA THR A 40 0.56 -1.60 2.84
C THR A 40 1.53 -1.69 3.99
N THR A 41 2.57 -0.87 3.98
CA THR A 41 3.43 -0.56 5.13
C THR A 41 3.54 0.96 5.28
N ARG A 42 4.38 1.40 6.23
CA ARG A 42 4.74 2.81 6.39
C ARG A 42 6.26 2.94 6.32
N PHE A 43 6.73 4.01 5.70
CA PHE A 43 8.12 4.40 5.72
C PHE A 43 8.30 5.86 6.12
N ASP A 44 9.52 6.16 6.55
CA ASP A 44 10.06 7.50 6.76
C ASP A 44 11.56 7.41 6.53
N ASP A 45 12.01 7.81 5.33
CA ASP A 45 13.41 7.76 4.92
C ASP A 45 14.04 9.16 4.73
N GLY A 46 13.23 10.22 4.72
CA GLY A 46 13.66 11.59 4.49
C GLY A 46 14.24 11.89 3.10
N HIS A 47 14.19 10.95 2.16
CA HIS A 47 14.84 11.08 0.85
C HIS A 47 13.97 11.81 -0.16
N ARG A 48 14.62 12.36 -1.21
CA ARG A 48 13.93 13.03 -2.32
C ARG A 48 13.02 12.09 -3.12
N GLY A 49 13.33 10.80 -3.09
CA GLY A 49 12.59 9.74 -3.76
C GLY A 49 12.84 9.66 -5.27
N SER A 50 12.53 8.48 -5.81
CA SER A 50 12.87 8.04 -7.17
C SER A 50 12.14 8.77 -8.30
N CYS A 51 11.17 9.64 -7.98
CA CYS A 51 10.52 10.53 -8.95
C CYS A 51 11.03 11.99 -8.88
N GLY A 52 12.12 12.24 -8.13
CA GLY A 52 12.82 13.51 -8.17
C GLY A 52 12.05 14.69 -7.60
N CYS A 53 11.20 14.47 -6.59
CA CYS A 53 10.31 15.46 -6.00
C CYS A 53 11.01 16.28 -4.90
N GLY A 54 11.94 17.14 -5.35
CA GLY A 54 12.72 18.06 -4.53
C GLY A 54 13.51 19.06 -5.39
N PRO A 55 14.07 20.14 -4.81
CA PRO A 55 14.74 21.21 -5.56
C PRO A 55 16.06 20.81 -6.23
N GLY A 56 16.61 19.64 -5.90
CA GLY A 56 17.90 19.14 -6.38
C GLY A 56 18.58 18.31 -5.28
N GLY A 57 19.63 17.55 -5.63
CA GLY A 57 20.30 16.65 -4.68
C GLY A 57 19.35 15.61 -4.09
N ASP A 58 19.50 15.29 -2.81
CA ASP A 58 18.66 14.36 -2.04
C ASP A 58 17.75 15.07 -1.01
N THR A 59 17.40 16.34 -1.26
CA THR A 59 16.46 17.07 -0.42
C THR A 59 15.04 16.96 -1.00
N PRO A 60 14.05 16.43 -0.25
CA PRO A 60 12.66 16.41 -0.71
C PRO A 60 12.01 17.80 -0.60
N PHE A 61 10.97 18.06 -1.41
CA PHE A 61 10.05 19.16 -1.09
C PHE A 61 9.30 18.88 0.21
N SER A 62 8.89 19.91 0.95
CA SER A 62 8.13 19.71 2.19
C SER A 62 6.85 18.88 1.97
N TRP A 63 6.11 19.13 0.89
CA TRP A 63 4.89 18.38 0.58
C TRP A 63 5.15 16.87 0.36
N ASN A 64 6.34 16.50 -0.11
CA ASN A 64 6.73 15.10 -0.34
C ASN A 64 6.71 14.31 1.00
N LEU A 65 7.09 14.94 2.10
CA LEU A 65 7.10 14.32 3.43
C LEU A 65 5.76 14.40 4.18
N ASN A 66 4.87 15.31 3.77
CA ASN A 66 3.68 15.67 4.55
C ASN A 66 2.34 15.18 3.94
N GLU A 67 2.30 14.96 2.63
CA GLU A 67 1.09 14.57 1.90
C GLU A 67 0.86 13.04 1.89
N LEU A 68 -0.32 12.61 1.42
CA LEU A 68 -0.61 11.19 1.20
C LEU A 68 0.11 10.70 -0.05
N ILE A 69 1.23 10.04 0.20
CA ILE A 69 2.24 9.71 -0.78
C ILE A 69 2.70 8.27 -0.60
N THR A 70 3.13 7.63 -1.68
CA THR A 70 3.51 6.23 -1.65
C THR A 70 4.74 5.89 -2.49
N ALA A 71 5.44 4.85 -2.05
CA ALA A 71 6.49 4.12 -2.74
C ALA A 71 6.00 2.69 -3.08
N PRO A 72 5.47 2.46 -4.30
CA PRO A 72 4.98 1.13 -4.69
C PRO A 72 6.11 0.15 -4.99
N SER A 73 5.80 -1.15 -4.93
CA SER A 73 6.73 -2.22 -5.36
C SER A 73 7.24 -1.99 -6.79
N SER A 74 8.55 -2.12 -7.00
CA SER A 74 9.24 -1.70 -8.23
C SER A 74 8.63 -2.21 -9.53
N GLN A 75 8.21 -3.48 -9.60
CA GLN A 75 7.75 -4.07 -10.86
C GLN A 75 6.50 -3.39 -11.44
N TRP A 76 5.59 -2.90 -10.59
CA TRP A 76 4.48 -2.06 -11.07
C TRP A 76 4.98 -0.66 -11.41
N TRP A 77 5.77 -0.06 -10.52
CA TRP A 77 6.25 1.31 -10.67
C TRP A 77 7.02 1.54 -11.99
N SER A 78 7.80 0.55 -12.39
CA SER A 78 8.58 0.55 -13.62
C SER A 78 7.93 -0.17 -14.80
N ASN A 79 6.72 -0.70 -14.63
CA ASN A 79 6.05 -1.55 -15.61
C ASN A 79 6.93 -2.72 -16.10
N GLY A 80 7.74 -3.29 -15.20
CA GLY A 80 8.64 -4.41 -15.45
C GLY A 80 10.06 -4.02 -15.88
N ALA A 81 10.37 -2.74 -16.04
CA ALA A 81 11.73 -2.29 -16.36
C ALA A 81 12.65 -2.31 -15.13
N SER A 82 13.97 -2.35 -15.35
CA SER A 82 15.00 -2.32 -14.29
C SER A 82 15.40 -0.90 -13.87
N THR A 83 14.67 0.14 -14.28
CA THR A 83 14.99 1.52 -13.89
C THR A 83 14.77 1.73 -12.39
N THR A 84 15.60 2.58 -11.80
CA THR A 84 15.50 3.05 -10.41
C THR A 84 15.18 4.54 -10.31
N TRP A 85 15.04 5.25 -11.45
CA TRP A 85 14.74 6.69 -11.51
C TRP A 85 13.72 7.02 -12.60
N CYS A 86 12.83 7.97 -12.33
CA CYS A 86 11.82 8.49 -13.28
C CYS A 86 11.05 7.40 -14.04
N ALA A 87 10.59 6.37 -13.36
CA ALA A 87 9.86 5.30 -14.03
C ALA A 87 8.45 5.73 -14.45
N VAL A 88 7.84 4.92 -15.33
CA VAL A 88 6.59 5.26 -16.03
C VAL A 88 5.38 5.50 -15.13
N LYS A 89 5.41 5.04 -13.87
CA LYS A 89 4.32 5.30 -12.90
C LYS A 89 4.58 6.47 -11.96
N CYS A 90 5.70 7.17 -12.07
CA CYS A 90 5.89 8.44 -11.36
C CYS A 90 4.76 9.42 -11.67
N GLY A 91 4.20 10.05 -10.63
CA GLY A 91 3.10 11.00 -10.77
C GLY A 91 1.71 10.40 -10.95
N THR A 92 1.59 9.08 -10.99
CA THR A 92 0.27 8.41 -10.99
C THR A 92 -0.36 8.49 -9.61
N CYS A 93 -1.69 8.51 -9.56
CA CYS A 93 -2.43 8.42 -8.31
C CYS A 93 -3.12 7.07 -8.17
N ILE A 94 -3.06 6.52 -6.97
CA ILE A 94 -3.69 5.26 -6.61
C ILE A 94 -4.73 5.51 -5.52
N LYS A 95 -5.93 4.95 -5.68
CA LYS A 95 -6.93 4.94 -4.64
C LYS A 95 -6.86 3.62 -3.90
N LEU A 96 -6.62 3.71 -2.60
CA LEU A 96 -6.54 2.58 -1.70
C LEU A 96 -7.79 2.56 -0.81
N THR A 97 -8.54 1.47 -0.85
CA THR A 97 -9.74 1.29 -0.03
C THR A 97 -9.53 0.09 0.91
N PRO A 98 -9.52 0.29 2.23
CA PRO A 98 -9.34 -0.82 3.14
C PRO A 98 -10.45 -1.86 3.03
N THR A 99 -10.08 -3.14 3.12
CA THR A 99 -11.06 -4.23 3.22
C THR A 99 -11.57 -4.39 4.67
N GLY A 100 -10.83 -3.82 5.62
CA GLY A 100 -10.91 -4.08 7.04
C GLY A 100 -10.07 -5.28 7.49
N GLY A 101 -9.29 -5.88 6.57
CA GLY A 101 -8.28 -6.89 6.87
C GLY A 101 -6.88 -6.29 7.12
N TYR A 102 -5.96 -7.15 7.55
CA TYR A 102 -4.56 -6.87 7.86
C TYR A 102 -3.79 -8.20 7.94
N ILE A 103 -2.46 -8.16 7.91
CA ILE A 103 -1.64 -9.37 8.14
C ILE A 103 -1.44 -9.58 9.64
N PRO A 104 -1.69 -10.79 10.18
CA PRO A 104 -1.60 -11.06 11.62
C PRO A 104 -0.22 -10.72 12.18
N GLY A 105 -0.18 -9.96 13.27
CA GLY A 105 1.07 -9.53 13.91
C GLY A 105 1.84 -8.44 13.16
N LYS A 106 1.40 -8.02 11.97
CA LYS A 106 2.06 -7.02 11.12
C LYS A 106 1.17 -5.85 10.75
N GLY A 107 0.04 -5.68 11.42
CA GLY A 107 -0.92 -4.60 11.22
C GLY A 107 -2.16 -4.75 12.10
N ARG A 108 -3.15 -3.90 11.89
CA ARG A 108 -4.45 -3.94 12.57
C ARG A 108 -5.57 -3.55 11.62
N ALA A 109 -6.79 -3.99 11.95
CA ALA A 109 -7.98 -3.56 11.23
C ALA A 109 -8.16 -2.03 11.40
N PRO A 110 -8.36 -1.27 10.32
CA PRO A 110 -8.64 0.15 10.41
C PRO A 110 -10.03 0.38 11.04
N SER A 111 -10.23 1.58 11.61
CA SER A 111 -11.49 1.95 12.26
C SER A 111 -12.67 2.09 11.29
N ASN A 112 -12.38 2.39 10.02
CA ASN A 112 -13.35 2.44 8.92
C ASN A 112 -12.67 2.04 7.60
N ASN A 113 -13.46 1.92 6.54
CA ASN A 113 -13.00 1.57 5.19
C ASN A 113 -13.00 2.78 4.23
N SER A 114 -12.84 4.00 4.75
CA SER A 114 -12.79 5.20 3.92
C SER A 114 -11.61 5.12 2.94
N PRO A 115 -11.84 5.38 1.65
CA PRO A 115 -10.77 5.35 0.66
C PRO A 115 -9.90 6.60 0.76
N HIS A 116 -8.61 6.44 0.46
CA HIS A 116 -7.67 7.54 0.34
C HIS A 116 -6.91 7.44 -0.98
N ILE A 117 -6.60 8.58 -1.58
CA ILE A 117 -5.80 8.66 -2.81
C ILE A 117 -4.38 9.03 -2.40
N PHE A 118 -3.40 8.33 -2.97
CA PHE A 118 -1.98 8.55 -2.75
C PHE A 118 -1.29 8.88 -4.07
N LEU A 119 -0.37 9.85 -4.03
CA LEU A 119 0.50 10.18 -5.17
C LEU A 119 1.77 9.30 -5.14
N VAL A 120 2.13 8.74 -6.30
CA VAL A 120 3.34 7.93 -6.48
C VAL A 120 4.54 8.82 -6.77
N ILE A 121 5.54 8.82 -5.88
CA ILE A 121 6.74 9.65 -6.02
C ILE A 121 8.07 8.91 -5.80
N ASN A 122 8.01 7.65 -5.36
CA ASN A 122 9.19 6.87 -5.00
C ASN A 122 8.92 5.41 -5.36
N ASN A 123 9.93 4.56 -5.18
CA ASN A 123 9.81 3.12 -5.35
C ASN A 123 10.13 2.42 -4.03
N CYS A 124 9.54 1.24 -3.85
CA CYS A 124 9.97 0.28 -2.85
C CYS A 124 10.74 -0.84 -3.58
N PRO A 125 12.09 -0.85 -3.50
CA PRO A 125 12.92 -1.81 -4.20
C PRO A 125 12.79 -3.21 -3.61
N HIS A 126 13.04 -4.24 -4.44
CA HIS A 126 13.11 -5.63 -4.00
C HIS A 126 14.15 -5.81 -2.87
N ASN A 127 15.38 -5.38 -3.14
CA ASN A 127 16.50 -5.55 -2.22
C ASN A 127 16.26 -4.76 -0.93
N GLY A 128 16.36 -5.44 0.21
CA GLY A 128 16.10 -4.88 1.54
C GLY A 128 14.62 -4.81 1.93
N ASN A 129 13.69 -5.12 1.02
CA ASN A 129 12.24 -5.14 1.30
C ASN A 129 11.58 -6.43 0.78
N GLU A 130 12.31 -7.54 0.81
CA GLU A 130 11.95 -8.82 0.18
C GLU A 130 10.60 -9.35 0.65
N GLU A 131 10.25 -9.12 1.92
CA GLU A 131 8.97 -9.57 2.48
C GLU A 131 7.77 -8.94 1.76
N TRP A 132 7.85 -7.64 1.51
CA TRP A 132 6.71 -6.79 1.14
C TRP A 132 6.74 -6.42 -0.34
N CYS A 133 7.88 -5.92 -0.80
CA CYS A 133 8.11 -5.46 -2.16
C CYS A 133 8.83 -6.50 -3.01
N GLY A 134 9.09 -7.69 -2.44
CA GLY A 134 9.66 -8.85 -3.13
C GLY A 134 8.74 -9.49 -4.15
N ILE A 135 8.31 -8.71 -5.14
CA ILE A 135 7.42 -9.10 -6.22
C ILE A 135 8.25 -9.06 -7.51
N TYR A 136 8.35 -10.19 -8.21
CA TYR A 136 9.25 -10.34 -9.37
C TYR A 136 8.61 -10.06 -10.74
N GLY A 137 7.32 -9.75 -10.77
CA GLY A 137 6.61 -9.35 -11.99
C GLY A 137 5.53 -8.31 -11.70
N LYS A 138 5.14 -7.55 -12.72
CA LYS A 138 4.09 -6.53 -12.59
C LYS A 138 2.71 -7.17 -12.35
N PRO A 139 1.72 -6.45 -11.81
CA PRO A 139 0.36 -6.97 -11.65
C PRO A 139 -0.19 -7.63 -12.90
N GLY A 140 -0.94 -8.71 -12.72
CA GLY A 140 -1.45 -9.55 -13.82
C GLY A 140 -0.48 -10.63 -14.32
N THR A 141 0.75 -10.70 -13.80
CA THR A 141 1.73 -11.76 -14.14
C THR A 141 1.80 -12.89 -13.11
N ASN A 142 0.87 -12.92 -12.15
CA ASN A 142 0.76 -13.92 -11.07
C ASN A 142 1.93 -13.93 -10.06
N HIS A 143 2.84 -12.96 -10.14
CA HIS A 143 3.82 -12.73 -9.10
C HIS A 143 3.18 -11.98 -7.92
N HIS A 144 3.55 -12.38 -6.71
CA HIS A 144 3.07 -11.77 -5.48
C HIS A 144 4.18 -11.78 -4.42
N ASN A 145 4.01 -10.96 -3.38
CA ASN A 145 4.93 -10.94 -2.25
C ASN A 145 4.73 -12.16 -1.33
N SER A 146 5.47 -12.20 -0.23
CA SER A 146 5.40 -13.31 0.75
C SER A 146 4.01 -13.51 1.38
N HIS A 147 3.12 -12.51 1.25
CA HIS A 147 1.77 -12.53 1.81
C HIS A 147 0.68 -12.77 0.77
N GLY A 148 1.04 -12.99 -0.50
CA GLY A 148 0.09 -13.30 -1.59
C GLY A 148 -0.52 -12.09 -2.28
N TYR A 149 0.01 -10.89 -2.10
CA TYR A 149 -0.46 -9.69 -2.82
C TYR A 149 0.42 -9.41 -4.03
N GLU A 150 -0.20 -9.18 -5.20
CA GLU A 150 0.51 -8.77 -6.43
C GLU A 150 0.98 -7.31 -6.40
N MET A 151 0.61 -6.57 -5.35
CA MET A 151 1.00 -5.18 -5.12
C MET A 151 1.37 -4.93 -3.66
N HIS A 152 2.36 -4.05 -3.49
CA HIS A 152 2.68 -3.43 -2.23
C HIS A 152 2.77 -1.91 -2.38
N PHE A 153 2.29 -1.19 -1.37
CA PHE A 153 2.35 0.26 -1.27
C PHE A 153 2.95 0.64 0.07
N ASP A 154 4.19 1.10 0.04
CA ASP A 154 4.80 1.68 1.24
C ASP A 154 4.34 3.14 1.35
N LEU A 155 3.83 3.56 2.50
CA LEU A 155 3.13 4.83 2.66
C LEU A 155 3.98 5.81 3.47
N GLN A 156 4.27 6.98 2.90
CA GLN A 156 5.07 8.01 3.57
C GLN A 156 4.36 8.44 4.85
N ASN A 157 5.06 8.39 5.98
CA ASN A 157 4.52 8.71 7.29
C ASN A 157 5.43 9.60 8.14
N HIS A 158 6.38 10.31 7.53
CA HIS A 158 7.26 11.27 8.20
C HIS A 158 6.49 12.22 9.14
N ALA A 159 5.42 12.83 8.62
CA ALA A 159 4.60 13.74 9.40
C ALA A 159 3.51 13.05 10.23
N GLY A 160 3.43 11.72 10.25
CA GLY A 160 2.38 10.94 10.91
C GLY A 160 1.04 10.91 10.17
N GLN A 161 1.00 11.24 8.88
CA GLN A 161 -0.22 11.34 8.07
C GLN A 161 -0.98 10.02 7.92
N VAL A 162 -0.27 8.88 7.82
CA VAL A 162 -0.89 7.55 7.76
C VAL A 162 -1.49 7.17 9.12
N ASN A 163 -0.82 7.55 10.21
CA ASN A 163 -1.35 7.36 11.56
C ASN A 163 -2.61 8.20 11.79
N ARG A 164 -2.66 9.45 11.30
CA ARG A 164 -3.83 10.33 11.42
C ARG A 164 -5.07 9.81 10.71
N ILE A 165 -4.91 9.10 9.59
CA ILE A 165 -6.04 8.42 8.92
C ILE A 165 -6.39 7.07 9.57
N GLY A 166 -5.72 6.71 10.68
CA GLY A 166 -6.04 5.53 11.49
C GLY A 166 -5.65 4.21 10.83
N TRP A 167 -4.69 4.24 9.91
CA TRP A 167 -4.23 3.03 9.22
C TRP A 167 -3.11 2.38 10.03
N ASP A 168 -3.07 1.05 10.06
CA ASP A 168 -1.97 0.23 10.58
C ASP A 168 -1.77 -0.99 9.67
N ASN A 169 -0.98 -0.79 8.62
CA ASN A 169 -0.72 -1.75 7.55
C ASN A 169 -2.00 -2.49 7.09
N PRO A 170 -3.10 -1.77 6.76
CA PRO A 170 -4.33 -2.41 6.34
C PRO A 170 -4.14 -3.16 5.02
N GLU A 171 -4.89 -4.25 4.87
CA GLU A 171 -5.16 -4.85 3.57
C GLU A 171 -6.12 -3.94 2.79
N VAL A 172 -5.77 -3.64 1.53
CA VAL A 172 -6.53 -2.71 0.69
C VAL A 172 -6.89 -3.35 -0.64
N VAL A 173 -7.99 -2.91 -1.24
CA VAL A 173 -8.16 -2.97 -2.70
C VAL A 173 -7.60 -1.69 -3.31
N TRP A 174 -7.04 -1.79 -4.52
CA TRP A 174 -6.39 -0.67 -5.19
C TRP A 174 -6.89 -0.48 -6.62
N GLU A 175 -6.88 0.78 -7.07
CA GLU A 175 -7.17 1.17 -8.45
C GLU A 175 -6.34 2.41 -8.83
N GLU A 176 -5.84 2.46 -10.07
CA GLU A 176 -5.27 3.70 -10.64
C GLU A 176 -6.42 4.68 -10.89
N VAL A 177 -6.22 5.95 -10.52
CA VAL A 177 -7.23 7.01 -10.68
C VAL A 177 -6.60 8.28 -11.22
N ASN A 178 -7.44 9.15 -11.79
CA ASN A 178 -7.01 10.51 -12.09
C ASN A 178 -6.57 11.21 -10.80
N CYS A 179 -5.39 11.83 -10.83
CA CYS A 179 -4.93 12.61 -9.69
C CYS A 179 -5.86 13.80 -9.44
N PRO A 180 -6.24 14.05 -8.17
CA PRO A 180 -6.80 15.33 -7.78
C PRO A 180 -5.90 16.48 -8.24
N SER A 181 -6.49 17.64 -8.58
CA SER A 181 -5.74 18.80 -9.09
C SER A 181 -4.59 19.22 -8.19
N HIS A 182 -4.75 19.07 -6.86
CA HIS A 182 -3.68 19.28 -5.88
C HIS A 182 -2.44 18.43 -6.17
N PHE A 183 -2.58 17.10 -6.23
CA PHE A 183 -1.48 16.18 -6.51
C PHE A 183 -0.90 16.35 -7.91
N HIS A 184 -1.74 16.68 -8.89
CA HIS A 184 -1.26 17.03 -10.21
C HIS A 184 -0.30 18.23 -10.17
N ASN A 185 -0.69 19.30 -9.47
CA ASN A 185 0.12 20.52 -9.35
C ASN A 185 1.40 20.30 -8.53
N LEU A 186 1.36 19.47 -7.49
CA LEU A 186 2.56 19.09 -6.74
C LEU A 186 3.54 18.33 -7.62
N TYR A 187 3.06 17.34 -8.38
CA TYR A 187 3.92 16.52 -9.22
C TYR A 187 4.61 17.33 -10.32
N GLN A 188 3.99 18.39 -10.87
CA GLN A 188 4.64 19.27 -11.87
C GLN A 188 5.94 19.92 -11.38
N GLN A 189 6.18 19.99 -10.06
CA GLN A 189 7.43 20.50 -9.49
C GLN A 189 8.56 19.47 -9.52
N CYS A 190 8.25 18.19 -9.66
CA CYS A 190 9.24 17.11 -9.66
C CYS A 190 10.03 17.07 -10.97
N GLU A 191 11.30 16.65 -10.88
CA GLU A 191 12.17 16.45 -12.05
C GLU A 191 11.52 15.53 -13.10
N CYS A 192 10.96 14.41 -12.64
CA CYS A 192 10.41 13.38 -13.52
C CYS A 192 9.12 13.80 -14.24
N ALA A 193 8.46 14.89 -13.84
CA ALA A 193 7.29 15.41 -14.58
C ALA A 193 7.65 15.98 -15.96
N LYS A 194 8.95 16.26 -16.17
CA LYS A 194 9.51 16.76 -17.43
C LYS A 194 10.34 15.70 -18.16
N HIS A 195 10.51 14.52 -17.56
CA HIS A 195 11.36 13.47 -18.10
C HIS A 195 10.62 12.66 -19.17
N GLY A 196 11.17 12.59 -20.38
CA GLY A 196 10.55 11.85 -21.49
C GLY A 196 9.31 12.51 -22.12
N LYS A 197 9.17 13.83 -21.97
CA LYS A 197 8.44 14.66 -22.93
C LYS A 197 9.37 15.11 -24.05
#